data_AF-A0AAE1C5B5-F1
#
_entry.id   AF-A0AAE1C5B5-F1
#
_cell.length_a   1.000
_cell.length_b   1.000
_cell.length_c   1.000
_cell.angle_alpha   90.00
_cell.angle_beta   90.00
_cell.angle_gamma   90.00
#
_symmetry.space_group_name_H-M   'P 1'
#
loop_
_entity.id
_entity.type
_entity.pdbx_description
1 polymer ?
#
loop_
_entity_poly.entity_id
_entity_poly.type
_entity_poly.pdbx_seq_one_letter_code
_entity_poly.pdbx_strand_id
1 'polypeptide(L)'
;MADQAARRRTTSNNATDVKTNETSKTASGSTRKTKDGLSVVDVLRILGGVFLLNCLLSYFITNDSVLWGWRPWFVRPSVVMRYIQGPVSLTDTQLLSYDGSDANKPIYLALNGTIYDVSAGRRIYGPGGSYHVFAGKDAARGFVTGCFAEDATPDLRGVEWTYIPLDVAALGTVGVTREQKTYREQEVRKAKKKVRDTLDGWATMFSGAGKKDYFEVGKVRRGRDWLEKTPKRGLCAQAEKQRPKGKGAEGTDAGAAYRGGGR
;
A
#
# COMPACT_ATOMS: atom_id res chain seq x y z
N MET A 1 -38.75 -85.55 1.49
CA MET A 1 -39.25 -86.76 0.81
C MET A 1 -40.21 -86.30 -0.28
N ALA A 2 -39.99 -86.76 -1.52
CA ALA A 2 -41.01 -87.08 -2.55
C ALA A 2 -42.00 -85.96 -2.97
N ASP A 3 -42.44 -85.79 -4.21
CA ASP A 3 -42.21 -86.43 -5.49
C ASP A 3 -42.87 -85.55 -6.57
N GLN A 4 -42.68 -85.97 -7.81
CA GLN A 4 -42.96 -85.35 -9.09
C GLN A 4 -44.43 -85.17 -9.50
N ALA A 5 -44.62 -84.15 -10.35
CA ALA A 5 -45.28 -84.15 -11.68
C ALA A 5 -46.78 -84.42 -11.89
N ALA A 6 -47.21 -83.90 -13.07
CA ALA A 6 -48.40 -84.17 -13.90
C ALA A 6 -49.55 -83.15 -13.75
N ARG A 7 -50.26 -82.66 -14.79
CA ARG A 7 -50.32 -82.95 -16.24
C ARG A 7 -51.28 -81.92 -16.92
N ARG A 8 -50.93 -81.44 -18.14
CA ARG A 8 -51.74 -81.27 -19.42
C ARG A 8 -53.05 -80.42 -19.42
N ARG A 9 -53.58 -79.81 -20.50
CA ARG A 9 -53.30 -79.46 -21.93
C ARG A 9 -54.59 -78.79 -22.44
N THR A 10 -54.53 -77.83 -23.39
CA THR A 10 -55.31 -77.74 -24.67
C THR A 10 -55.03 -76.41 -25.40
N THR A 11 -54.37 -76.43 -26.59
CA THR A 11 -54.90 -76.17 -27.97
C THR A 11 -55.43 -74.74 -28.18
N SER A 12 -55.10 -73.96 -29.21
CA SER A 12 -55.00 -74.30 -30.65
C SER A 12 -54.24 -73.21 -31.42
N ASN A 13 -53.63 -73.63 -32.53
CA ASN A 13 -52.88 -72.88 -33.51
C ASN A 13 -53.76 -71.90 -34.33
N ASN A 14 -53.11 -70.87 -34.91
CA ASN A 14 -53.24 -70.62 -36.35
C ASN A 14 -51.94 -70.04 -36.93
N ALA A 15 -51.44 -70.75 -37.94
CA ALA A 15 -50.39 -70.38 -38.89
C ALA A 15 -50.94 -69.29 -39.85
N THR A 16 -50.16 -68.51 -40.62
CA THR A 16 -49.17 -68.82 -41.67
C THR A 16 -48.54 -67.47 -42.06
N ASP A 17 -47.22 -67.26 -42.15
CA ASP A 17 -46.17 -67.83 -43.04
C ASP A 17 -45.82 -66.91 -44.23
N VAL A 18 -44.55 -67.02 -44.64
CA VAL A 18 -43.81 -66.56 -45.82
C VAL A 18 -42.75 -65.48 -45.50
N LYS A 19 -41.52 -65.86 -45.09
CA LYS A 19 -40.32 -66.31 -45.89
C LYS A 19 -39.83 -65.23 -46.86
N THR A 20 -38.56 -64.86 -47.02
CA THR A 20 -37.22 -65.53 -46.93
C THR A 20 -36.19 -64.37 -47.15
N ASN A 21 -34.89 -64.38 -46.90
CA ASN A 21 -33.86 -65.41 -46.98
C ASN A 21 -32.56 -64.91 -46.32
N GLU A 22 -31.73 -65.88 -45.93
CA GLU A 22 -30.42 -65.80 -45.29
C GLU A 22 -29.33 -65.15 -46.19
N THR A 23 -28.20 -64.72 -45.61
CA THR A 23 -26.88 -65.38 -45.78
C THR A 23 -25.81 -64.71 -44.91
N SER A 24 -24.92 -65.58 -44.43
CA SER A 24 -23.87 -65.49 -43.42
C SER A 24 -22.58 -64.71 -43.77
N LYS A 25 -21.77 -64.49 -42.71
CA LYS A 25 -20.29 -64.31 -42.64
C LYS A 25 -19.74 -62.92 -42.93
N THR A 26 -19.05 -62.30 -41.96
CA THR A 26 -17.63 -62.53 -41.63
C THR A 26 -17.18 -61.45 -40.63
N ALA A 27 -16.50 -61.86 -39.56
CA ALA A 27 -15.83 -60.96 -38.64
C ALA A 27 -14.72 -60.18 -39.35
N SER A 28 -14.70 -58.86 -39.18
CA SER A 28 -13.48 -58.07 -39.32
C SER A 28 -13.55 -56.94 -38.30
N GLY A 29 -12.55 -56.93 -37.40
CA GLY A 29 -12.49 -56.05 -36.25
C GLY A 29 -12.54 -54.58 -36.66
N SER A 30 -13.60 -53.90 -36.25
CA SER A 30 -13.57 -52.44 -36.16
C SER A 30 -12.85 -52.08 -34.87
N THR A 31 -11.55 -51.82 -34.99
CA THR A 31 -10.78 -51.07 -34.01
C THR A 31 -11.49 -49.73 -33.83
N ARG A 32 -12.27 -49.61 -32.75
CA ARG A 32 -12.84 -48.35 -32.31
C ARG A 32 -11.65 -47.48 -31.92
N LYS A 33 -11.17 -46.64 -32.84
CA LYS A 33 -10.22 -45.56 -32.52
C LYS A 33 -10.93 -44.66 -31.52
N THR A 34 -10.64 -44.85 -30.24
CA THR A 34 -10.88 -43.86 -29.19
C THR A 34 -10.07 -42.64 -29.58
N LYS A 35 -10.73 -41.65 -30.19
CA LYS A 35 -10.24 -40.28 -30.17
C LYS A 35 -10.66 -39.70 -28.82
N ASP A 36 -10.01 -40.16 -27.76
CA ASP A 36 -10.08 -39.52 -26.45
C ASP A 36 -9.19 -38.27 -26.50
N GLY A 37 -9.63 -37.30 -27.29
CA GLY A 37 -9.07 -35.96 -27.27
C GLY A 37 -9.73 -35.19 -26.15
N LEU A 38 -8.93 -34.71 -25.20
CA LEU A 38 -9.39 -33.84 -24.12
C LEU A 38 -10.25 -32.72 -24.72
N SER A 39 -11.52 -32.65 -24.32
CA SER A 39 -12.41 -31.57 -24.74
C SER A 39 -11.85 -30.25 -24.21
N VAL A 40 -12.00 -29.16 -24.97
CA VAL A 40 -11.63 -27.81 -24.51
C VAL A 40 -12.29 -27.51 -23.15
N VAL A 41 -13.50 -28.02 -22.93
CA VAL A 41 -14.21 -27.90 -21.65
C VAL A 41 -13.51 -28.68 -20.53
N ASP A 42 -12.96 -29.86 -20.82
CA ASP A 42 -12.23 -30.66 -19.83
C ASP A 42 -10.87 -30.05 -19.52
N VAL A 43 -10.17 -29.50 -20.53
CA VAL A 43 -8.95 -28.72 -20.34
C VAL A 43 -9.23 -27.48 -19.47
N LEU A 44 -10.30 -26.73 -19.75
CA LEU A 44 -10.69 -25.57 -18.95
C LEU A 44 -11.08 -25.94 -17.52
N ARG A 45 -11.80 -27.06 -17.31
CA ARG A 45 -12.14 -27.57 -15.97
C ARG A 45 -10.91 -28.01 -15.19
N ILE A 46 -9.98 -28.72 -15.82
CA ILE A 46 -8.74 -29.17 -15.19
C ILE A 46 -7.86 -27.97 -14.85
N LEU A 47 -7.68 -27.02 -15.78
CA LEU A 47 -6.93 -25.79 -15.53
C LEU A 47 -7.56 -24.95 -14.41
N GLY A 48 -8.89 -24.81 -14.41
CA GLY A 48 -9.62 -24.13 -13.34
C GLY A 48 -9.48 -24.84 -11.99
N GLY A 49 -9.54 -26.17 -11.97
CA GLY A 49 -9.35 -26.98 -10.77
C GLY A 49 -7.92 -26.92 -10.23
N VAL A 50 -6.91 -26.98 -11.09
CA VAL A 50 -5.49 -26.81 -10.73
C VAL A 50 -5.23 -25.40 -10.22
N PHE A 51 -5.80 -24.38 -10.85
CA PHE A 51 -5.71 -22.99 -10.39
C PHE A 51 -6.36 -22.81 -9.01
N LEU A 52 -7.56 -23.35 -8.81
CA LEU A 52 -8.28 -23.29 -7.53
C LEU A 52 -7.52 -24.06 -6.44
N LEU A 53 -6.99 -25.25 -6.74
CA LEU A 53 -6.15 -26.01 -5.83
C LEU A 53 -4.87 -25.24 -5.47
N ASN A 54 -4.26 -24.55 -6.45
CA ASN A 54 -3.10 -23.70 -6.19
C ASN A 54 -3.43 -22.51 -5.29
N CYS A 55 -4.56 -21.84 -5.51
CA CYS A 55 -5.06 -20.79 -4.62
C CYS A 55 -5.35 -21.30 -3.20
N LEU A 56 -6.00 -22.45 -3.06
CA LEU A 56 -6.30 -23.06 -1.76
C LEU A 56 -5.03 -23.52 -1.03
N LEU A 57 -4.07 -24.10 -1.75
CA LEU A 57 -2.80 -24.53 -1.19
C LEU A 57 -1.94 -23.32 -0.80
N SER A 58 -1.92 -22.26 -1.61
CA SER A 58 -1.26 -21.00 -1.28
C SER A 58 -1.88 -20.36 -0.03
N TYR A 59 -3.22 -20.36 0.08
CA TYR A 59 -3.93 -19.90 1.27
C TYR A 59 -3.61 -20.76 2.50
N PHE A 60 -3.61 -22.09 2.37
CA PHE A 60 -3.29 -22.99 3.48
C PHE A 60 -1.86 -22.84 3.98
N ILE A 61 -0.89 -22.67 3.07
CA ILE A 61 0.53 -22.52 3.43
C ILE A 61 0.83 -21.11 3.95
N THR A 62 0.28 -20.08 3.30
CA THR A 62 0.69 -18.68 3.55
C THR A 62 -0.25 -17.97 4.52
N ASN A 63 -1.47 -18.48 4.74
CA ASN A 63 -2.56 -17.86 5.55
C ASN A 63 -2.91 -16.39 5.21
N ASP A 64 -2.25 -15.78 4.23
CA ASP A 64 -2.27 -14.31 4.06
C ASP A 64 -2.95 -13.84 2.76
N SER A 65 -3.10 -14.66 1.71
CA SER A 65 -3.64 -14.17 0.42
C SER A 65 -4.11 -15.25 -0.56
N VAL A 66 -5.31 -15.07 -1.11
CA VAL A 66 -5.85 -15.87 -2.24
C VAL A 66 -5.28 -15.43 -3.60
N LEU A 67 -4.76 -14.20 -3.71
CA LEU A 67 -4.19 -13.62 -4.94
C LEU A 67 -2.67 -13.31 -4.83
N TRP A 68 -1.86 -14.16 -4.17
CA TRP A 68 -0.39 -13.98 -4.11
C TRP A 68 0.07 -12.56 -3.73
N GLY A 69 -0.64 -11.92 -2.80
CA GLY A 69 -0.35 -10.56 -2.33
C GLY A 69 -0.80 -9.42 -3.25
N TRP A 70 -1.45 -9.70 -4.39
CA TRP A 70 -2.09 -8.67 -5.20
C TRP A 70 -3.38 -8.17 -4.51
N ARG A 71 -3.33 -6.95 -3.98
CA ARG A 71 -4.45 -6.30 -3.26
C ARG A 71 -4.85 -5.00 -3.98
N PRO A 72 -5.61 -5.08 -5.08
CA PRO A 72 -6.03 -3.88 -5.78
C PRO A 72 -6.97 -3.05 -4.92
N TRP A 73 -7.00 -1.75 -5.17
CA TRP A 73 -7.74 -0.78 -4.36
C TRP A 73 -9.24 -1.10 -4.25
N PHE A 74 -9.84 -1.71 -5.29
CA PHE A 74 -11.26 -2.06 -5.33
C PHE A 74 -11.66 -3.26 -4.44
N VAL A 75 -10.70 -4.04 -3.95
CA VAL A 75 -10.99 -5.14 -3.00
C VAL A 75 -11.13 -4.61 -1.57
N ARG A 76 -10.73 -3.35 -1.31
CA ARG A 76 -10.78 -2.72 0.01
C ARG A 76 -12.07 -1.90 0.17
N PRO A 77 -13.04 -2.33 1.01
CA PRO A 77 -14.31 -1.62 1.15
C PRO A 77 -14.15 -0.16 1.59
N SER A 78 -13.17 0.13 2.47
CA SER A 78 -12.87 1.49 2.93
C SER A 78 -12.41 2.41 1.80
N VAL A 79 -11.57 1.90 0.90
CA VAL A 79 -11.06 2.67 -0.25
C VAL A 79 -12.16 2.89 -1.28
N VAL A 80 -12.96 1.85 -1.58
CA VAL A 80 -14.10 1.96 -2.49
C VAL A 80 -15.14 2.96 -1.97
N MET A 81 -15.50 2.84 -0.70
CA MET A 81 -16.44 3.78 -0.07
C MET A 81 -15.91 5.21 -0.17
N ARG A 82 -14.61 5.40 0.05
CA ARG A 82 -14.00 6.73 -0.07
C ARG A 82 -13.96 7.23 -1.51
N TYR A 83 -13.70 6.37 -2.47
CA TYR A 83 -13.74 6.72 -3.89
C TYR A 83 -15.14 7.23 -4.28
N ILE A 84 -16.20 6.59 -3.77
CA ILE A 84 -17.59 7.02 -3.98
C ILE A 84 -17.90 8.35 -3.27
N GLN A 85 -17.41 8.54 -2.04
CA GLN A 85 -17.63 9.77 -1.27
C GLN A 85 -16.85 10.98 -1.80
N GLY A 86 -15.79 10.76 -2.58
CA GLY A 86 -14.94 11.80 -3.14
C GLY A 86 -13.79 12.26 -2.23
N PRO A 87 -12.92 13.16 -2.73
CA PRO A 87 -11.76 13.63 -2.01
C PRO A 87 -12.16 14.59 -0.88
N VAL A 88 -11.48 14.47 0.25
CA VAL A 88 -11.74 15.31 1.41
C VAL A 88 -10.80 16.51 1.45
N SER A 89 -11.37 17.68 1.75
CA SER A 89 -10.64 18.92 1.93
C SER A 89 -10.87 19.43 3.36
N LEU A 90 -9.85 19.29 4.21
CA LEU A 90 -9.93 19.69 5.62
C LEU A 90 -8.97 20.83 5.90
N THR A 91 -9.36 21.76 6.77
CA THR A 91 -8.43 22.71 7.38
C THR A 91 -7.60 22.02 8.47
N ASP A 92 -6.48 22.61 8.88
CA ASP A 92 -5.65 22.07 9.97
C ASP A 92 -6.45 21.86 11.26
N THR A 93 -7.39 22.75 11.59
CA THR A 93 -8.23 22.63 12.79
C THR A 93 -9.26 21.50 12.67
N GLN A 94 -9.83 21.28 11.49
CA GLN A 94 -10.74 20.15 11.25
C GLN A 94 -10.00 18.81 11.29
N LEU A 95 -8.76 18.79 10.80
CA LEU A 95 -7.93 17.59 10.80
C LEU A 95 -7.68 17.05 12.22
N LEU A 96 -7.56 17.93 13.23
CA LEU A 96 -7.36 17.55 14.63
C LEU A 96 -8.45 16.63 15.18
N SER A 97 -9.68 16.69 14.62
CA SER A 97 -10.78 15.82 15.05
C SER A 97 -10.67 14.35 14.59
N TYR A 98 -9.65 14.04 13.80
CA TYR A 98 -9.35 12.71 13.24
C TYR A 98 -8.05 12.12 13.84
N ASP A 99 -7.84 12.35 15.13
CA ASP A 99 -6.71 11.84 15.91
C ASP A 99 -6.88 10.38 16.37
N GLY A 100 -8.07 9.81 16.22
CA GLY A 100 -8.42 8.47 16.68
C GLY A 100 -8.94 8.40 18.12
N SER A 101 -9.21 9.54 18.76
CA SER A 101 -9.90 9.59 20.05
C SER A 101 -11.34 9.05 19.93
N ASP A 102 -12.00 9.30 18.80
CA ASP A 102 -13.30 8.73 18.46
C ASP A 102 -13.14 7.39 17.72
N ALA A 103 -13.72 6.31 18.25
CA ALA A 103 -13.70 4.98 17.67
C ALA A 103 -14.42 4.90 16.31
N ASN A 104 -15.42 5.74 16.10
CA ASN A 104 -16.27 5.73 14.91
C ASN A 104 -15.68 6.57 13.77
N LYS A 105 -14.65 7.36 14.04
CA LYS A 105 -13.97 8.17 13.03
C LYS A 105 -12.71 7.49 12.50
N PRO A 106 -12.39 7.70 11.22
CA PRO A 106 -11.10 7.31 10.68
C PRO A 106 -9.98 8.15 11.32
N ILE A 107 -8.77 7.63 11.27
CA ILE A 107 -7.57 8.31 11.73
C ILE A 107 -6.88 8.89 10.50
N TYR A 108 -6.73 10.20 10.48
CA TYR A 108 -6.05 10.89 9.40
C TYR A 108 -4.68 11.37 9.81
N LEU A 109 -3.76 11.32 8.87
CA LEU A 109 -2.41 11.86 9.00
C LEU A 109 -2.12 12.65 7.74
N ALA A 110 -1.65 13.88 7.89
CA ALA A 110 -1.24 14.68 6.76
C ALA A 110 0.29 14.69 6.60
N LEU A 111 0.72 14.67 5.35
CA LEU A 111 2.11 14.81 4.96
C LEU A 111 2.18 15.78 3.78
N ASN A 112 2.82 16.92 4.03
CA ASN A 112 3.06 17.96 3.01
C ASN A 112 1.77 18.39 2.31
N GLY A 113 0.71 18.61 3.10
CA GLY A 113 -0.62 18.99 2.62
C GLY A 113 -1.45 17.85 2.02
N THR A 114 -0.96 16.61 1.95
CA THR A 114 -1.75 15.45 1.52
C THR A 114 -2.26 14.68 2.72
N ILE A 115 -3.55 14.34 2.73
CA ILE A 115 -4.20 13.61 3.83
C ILE A 115 -4.26 12.12 3.46
N TYR A 116 -3.80 11.29 4.38
CA TYR A 116 -3.83 9.83 4.29
C TYR A 116 -4.71 9.24 5.39
N ASP A 117 -5.45 8.19 5.04
CA ASP A 117 -6.17 7.38 6.01
C ASP A 117 -5.25 6.27 6.54
N VAL A 118 -4.95 6.38 7.84
CA VAL A 118 -4.10 5.44 8.57
C VAL A 118 -4.89 4.60 9.57
N SER A 119 -6.22 4.51 9.41
CA SER A 119 -7.12 3.77 10.31
C SER A 119 -6.78 2.28 10.40
N ALA A 120 -6.26 1.68 9.33
CA ALA A 120 -5.75 0.30 9.35
C ALA A 120 -4.60 0.11 10.37
N GLY A 121 -3.90 1.18 10.73
CA GLY A 121 -2.83 1.25 11.70
C GLY A 121 -3.27 1.78 13.06
N ARG A 122 -4.53 1.63 13.45
CA ARG A 122 -5.08 2.21 14.70
C ARG A 122 -4.28 1.87 15.96
N ARG A 123 -3.64 0.70 16.04
CA ARG A 123 -2.73 0.35 17.15
C ARG A 123 -1.53 1.29 17.26
N ILE A 124 -1.08 1.85 16.14
CA ILE A 124 0.15 2.65 16.02
C ILE A 124 -0.15 4.15 16.08
N TYR A 125 -1.23 4.59 15.43
CA TYR A 125 -1.62 6.00 15.32
C TYR A 125 -2.79 6.40 16.24
N GLY A 126 -3.56 5.44 16.75
CA GLY A 126 -4.62 5.73 17.71
C GLY A 126 -4.08 6.04 19.11
N PRO A 127 -4.97 6.41 20.06
CA PRO A 127 -4.59 6.75 21.43
C PRO A 127 -3.70 5.68 22.08
N GLY A 128 -2.59 6.10 22.69
CA GLY A 128 -1.59 5.21 23.30
C GLY A 128 -0.61 4.56 22.31
N GLY A 129 -0.78 4.77 21.00
CA GLY A 129 0.17 4.33 19.98
C GLY A 129 1.43 5.21 19.92
N SER A 130 2.56 4.62 19.52
CA SER A 130 3.85 5.32 19.47
C SER A 130 3.92 6.45 18.43
N TYR A 131 3.05 6.42 17.42
CA TYR A 131 2.96 7.44 16.37
C TYR A 131 1.68 8.30 16.49
N HIS A 132 0.97 8.23 17.61
CA HIS A 132 -0.25 9.00 17.86
C HIS A 132 -0.04 10.51 17.74
N VAL A 133 1.17 10.99 18.02
CA VAL A 133 1.55 12.41 17.91
C VAL A 133 1.30 13.03 16.52
N PHE A 134 1.24 12.19 15.49
CA PHE A 134 0.98 12.59 14.11
C PHE A 134 -0.47 12.50 13.68
N ALA A 135 -1.31 11.82 14.46
CA ALA A 135 -2.72 11.68 14.14
C ALA A 135 -3.41 13.05 14.22
N GLY A 136 -4.26 13.32 13.23
CA GLY A 136 -4.99 14.57 13.08
C GLY A 136 -4.14 15.79 12.73
N LYS A 137 -2.87 15.63 12.32
CA LYS A 137 -1.95 16.75 12.04
C LYS A 137 -1.19 16.55 10.73
N ASP A 138 -0.68 17.65 10.19
CA ASP A 138 0.35 17.60 9.15
C ASP A 138 1.72 17.60 9.79
N ALA A 139 2.41 16.46 9.71
CA ALA A 139 3.66 16.22 10.40
C ALA A 139 4.87 16.19 9.47
N ALA A 140 4.77 16.84 8.29
CA ALA A 140 5.83 16.85 7.28
C ALA A 140 7.20 17.22 7.85
N ARG A 141 7.27 18.25 8.71
CA ARG A 141 8.54 18.68 9.32
C ARG A 141 9.14 17.60 10.22
N GLY A 142 8.31 16.93 11.03
CA GLY A 142 8.74 15.87 11.95
C GLY A 142 9.32 14.67 11.22
N PHE A 143 8.76 14.27 10.07
CA PHE A 143 9.28 13.16 9.26
C PHE A 143 10.65 13.44 8.63
N VAL A 144 10.99 14.72 8.40
CA VAL A 144 12.30 15.12 7.86
C VAL A 144 13.32 15.27 8.97
N THR A 145 12.95 15.93 10.07
CA THR A 145 13.83 16.26 11.19
C THR A 145 14.04 15.08 12.16
N GLY A 146 13.12 14.12 12.19
CA GLY A 146 13.14 13.04 13.17
C GLY A 146 12.61 13.45 14.56
N CYS A 147 12.13 14.68 14.73
CA CYS A 147 11.62 15.23 15.99
C CYS A 147 10.10 15.19 16.02
N PHE A 148 9.57 14.02 16.40
CA PHE A 148 8.16 13.72 16.19
C PHE A 148 7.23 14.47 17.15
N ALA A 149 7.69 14.79 18.36
CA ALA A 149 6.88 15.50 19.36
C ALA A 149 6.88 17.01 19.15
N GLU A 150 8.04 17.59 18.83
CA GLU A 150 8.22 19.03 18.76
C GLU A 150 7.92 19.60 17.38
N ASP A 151 8.12 18.82 16.30
CA ASP A 151 8.03 19.28 14.92
C ASP A 151 6.88 18.63 14.13
N ALA A 152 5.79 18.25 14.80
CA ALA A 152 4.52 17.84 14.16
C ALA A 152 3.79 19.04 13.51
N THR A 153 4.44 19.68 12.53
CA THR A 153 3.96 20.87 11.81
C THR A 153 4.19 20.73 10.30
N PRO A 154 3.40 21.46 9.47
CA PRO A 154 3.59 21.48 8.02
C PRO A 154 4.75 22.37 7.55
N ASP A 155 5.40 23.15 8.44
CA ASP A 155 6.40 24.14 8.03
C ASP A 155 7.75 23.49 7.70
N LEU A 156 8.07 23.43 6.42
CA LEU A 156 9.32 22.90 5.90
C LEU A 156 10.45 23.94 5.80
N ARG A 157 10.26 25.19 6.21
CA ARG A 157 11.33 26.20 6.17
C ARG A 157 12.46 25.79 7.11
N GLY A 158 13.68 25.75 6.58
CA GLY A 158 14.89 25.49 7.36
C GLY A 158 15.11 24.02 7.72
N VAL A 159 14.27 23.09 7.27
CA VAL A 159 14.48 21.65 7.51
C VAL A 159 15.66 21.09 6.73
N GLU A 160 16.08 21.76 5.65
CA GLU A 160 17.26 21.39 4.87
C GLU A 160 18.54 21.43 5.72
N TRP A 161 18.58 22.26 6.77
CA TRP A 161 19.71 22.35 7.68
C TRP A 161 19.99 21.04 8.42
N THR A 162 19.01 20.13 8.53
CA THR A 162 19.20 18.77 9.04
C THR A 162 20.28 18.00 8.26
N TYR A 163 20.37 18.25 6.95
CA TYR A 163 21.29 17.52 6.07
C TYR A 163 22.51 18.34 5.65
N ILE A 164 22.54 19.64 5.95
CA ILE A 164 23.67 20.51 5.61
C ILE A 164 24.80 20.30 6.64
N PRO A 165 26.03 19.99 6.19
CA PRO A 165 27.18 19.83 7.06
C PRO A 165 27.49 21.05 7.93
N LEU A 166 28.13 20.83 9.08
CA LEU A 166 28.45 21.90 10.04
C LEU A 166 29.51 22.91 9.55
N ASP A 167 30.38 22.51 8.62
CA ASP A 167 31.45 23.36 8.04
C ASP A 167 30.94 24.32 6.96
N VAL A 168 29.69 24.19 6.54
CA VAL A 168 29.10 25.06 5.52
C VAL A 168 28.74 26.41 6.14
N ALA A 169 29.37 27.47 5.66
CA ALA A 169 29.12 28.85 6.10
C ALA A 169 27.67 29.31 5.84
N ALA A 170 27.08 30.07 6.78
CA ALA A 170 25.76 30.68 6.60
C ALA A 170 25.68 31.62 5.39
N LEU A 171 24.43 31.94 5.01
CA LEU A 171 24.17 33.12 4.20
C LEU A 171 24.52 34.39 5.00
N GLY A 172 25.34 35.25 4.40
CA GLY A 172 25.72 36.54 5.00
C GLY A 172 27.06 36.54 5.75
N THR A 173 27.75 35.41 5.89
CA THR A 173 29.10 35.39 6.48
C THR A 173 30.07 36.23 5.64
N VAL A 174 30.73 37.21 6.27
CA VAL A 174 31.72 38.09 5.63
C VAL A 174 33.04 37.33 5.45
N GLY A 175 33.76 37.60 4.35
CA GLY A 175 35.08 36.99 4.11
C GLY A 175 35.09 35.58 3.50
N VAL A 176 33.94 35.09 3.00
CA VAL A 176 33.82 33.75 2.38
C VAL A 176 34.39 33.75 0.95
N THR A 177 35.24 32.77 0.63
CA THR A 177 35.84 32.59 -0.70
C THR A 177 34.80 32.16 -1.74
N ARG A 178 35.11 32.34 -3.04
CA ARG A 178 34.23 31.90 -4.13
C ARG A 178 33.98 30.39 -4.10
N GLU A 179 35.01 29.61 -3.80
CA GLU A 179 34.91 28.14 -3.71
C GLU A 179 33.98 27.71 -2.58
N GLN A 180 34.09 28.34 -1.41
CA GLN A 180 33.19 28.09 -0.28
C GLN A 180 31.74 28.44 -0.59
N LYS A 181 31.49 29.51 -1.37
CA LYS A 181 30.13 29.85 -1.85
C LYS A 181 29.58 28.77 -2.77
N THR A 182 30.37 28.29 -3.73
CA THR A 182 29.97 27.20 -4.64
C THR A 182 29.70 25.91 -3.87
N TYR A 183 30.59 25.55 -2.92
CA TYR A 183 30.42 24.38 -2.08
C TYR A 183 29.11 24.43 -1.28
N ARG A 184 28.82 25.57 -0.65
CA ARG A 184 27.55 25.80 0.06
C ARG A 184 26.34 25.61 -0.85
N GLU A 185 26.35 26.18 -2.05
CA GLU A 185 25.23 26.04 -2.99
C GLU A 185 25.00 24.57 -3.39
N GLN A 186 26.07 23.81 -3.60
CA GLN A 186 25.99 22.38 -3.88
C GLN A 186 25.39 21.60 -2.69
N GLU A 187 25.86 21.85 -1.47
CA GLU A 187 25.36 21.17 -0.28
C GLU A 187 23.91 21.53 0.03
N VAL A 188 23.52 22.80 -0.11
CA VAL A 188 22.12 23.22 0.03
C VAL A 188 21.24 22.54 -1.02
N ARG A 189 21.70 22.41 -2.27
CA ARG A 189 20.95 21.71 -3.33
C ARG A 189 20.79 20.22 -3.01
N LYS A 190 21.84 19.56 -2.54
CA LYS A 190 21.80 18.16 -2.09
C LYS A 190 20.85 17.97 -0.91
N ALA A 191 20.93 18.86 0.09
CA ALA A 191 20.05 18.84 1.25
C ALA A 191 18.58 19.00 0.86
N LYS A 192 18.24 19.98 0.01
CA LYS A 192 16.86 20.15 -0.50
C LYS A 192 16.37 18.95 -1.30
N LYS A 193 17.25 18.30 -2.07
CA LYS A 193 16.92 17.04 -2.75
C LYS A 193 16.59 15.94 -1.71
N LYS A 194 17.44 15.78 -0.70
CA LYS A 194 17.25 14.77 0.36
C LYS A 194 15.96 14.97 1.17
N VAL A 195 15.60 16.22 1.47
CA VAL A 195 14.29 16.57 2.08
C VAL A 195 13.13 16.06 1.22
N ARG A 196 13.16 16.36 -0.09
CA ARG A 196 12.12 15.90 -1.02
C ARG A 196 12.08 14.38 -1.11
N ASP A 197 13.22 13.75 -1.33
CA ASP A 197 13.32 12.28 -1.44
C ASP A 197 12.78 11.60 -0.16
N THR A 198 13.00 12.20 1.02
CA THR A 198 12.50 11.69 2.30
C THR A 198 10.99 11.81 2.40
N LEU A 199 10.42 12.98 2.05
CA LEU A 199 8.97 13.18 2.02
C LEU A 199 8.30 12.25 1.00
N ASP A 200 8.90 12.07 -0.18
CA ASP A 200 8.39 11.18 -1.23
C ASP A 200 8.42 9.71 -0.79
N GLY A 201 9.47 9.30 -0.06
CA GLY A 201 9.55 7.97 0.56
C GLY A 201 8.41 7.73 1.56
N TRP A 202 8.15 8.69 2.44
CA TRP A 202 7.02 8.63 3.37
C TRP A 202 5.67 8.66 2.65
N ALA A 203 5.50 9.52 1.65
CA ALA A 203 4.29 9.60 0.83
C ALA A 203 4.00 8.27 0.12
N THR A 204 5.04 7.60 -0.38
CA THR A 204 4.94 6.26 -1.00
C THR A 204 4.52 5.19 0.01
N MET A 205 4.98 5.29 1.26
CA MET A 205 4.56 4.38 2.32
C MET A 205 3.07 4.58 2.66
N PHE A 206 2.63 5.84 2.81
CA PHE A 206 1.25 6.19 3.15
C PHE A 206 0.24 6.05 2.01
N SER A 207 0.69 6.10 0.75
CA SER A 207 -0.18 5.86 -0.41
C SER A 207 -0.59 4.39 -0.57
N GLY A 208 0.01 3.48 0.20
CA GLY A 208 -0.30 2.05 0.19
C GLY A 208 0.66 1.21 -0.66
N ALA A 209 1.60 1.82 -1.37
CA ALA A 209 2.64 1.09 -2.12
C ALA A 209 3.59 0.30 -1.20
N GLY A 210 3.72 0.73 0.06
CA GLY A 210 4.54 0.06 1.08
C GLY A 210 3.95 -1.21 1.71
N LYS A 211 3.01 -1.90 1.04
CA LYS A 211 2.25 -3.06 1.57
C LYS A 211 1.43 -2.76 2.84
N LYS A 212 1.26 -1.49 3.19
CA LYS A 212 0.37 -1.06 4.27
C LYS A 212 -1.01 -0.74 3.69
N ASP A 213 -2.05 -0.97 4.49
CA ASP A 213 -3.43 -0.73 4.09
C ASP A 213 -3.84 0.75 4.25
N TYR A 214 -2.91 1.66 3.96
CA TYR A 214 -3.12 3.10 3.94
C TYR A 214 -3.43 3.58 2.51
N PHE A 215 -4.04 4.75 2.40
CA PHE A 215 -4.37 5.34 1.10
C PHE A 215 -4.57 6.86 1.23
N GLU A 216 -4.37 7.57 0.12
CA GLU A 216 -4.65 9.01 0.03
C GLU A 216 -6.17 9.26 0.03
N VAL A 217 -6.61 10.23 0.83
CA VAL A 217 -8.02 10.60 0.95
C VAL A 217 -8.33 12.04 0.59
N GLY A 218 -7.33 12.89 0.42
CA GLY A 218 -7.52 14.27 0.00
C GLY A 218 -6.39 15.22 0.40
N LYS A 219 -6.69 16.51 0.54
CA LYS A 219 -5.69 17.57 0.77
C LYS A 219 -6.07 18.49 1.93
N VAL A 220 -5.06 19.00 2.63
CA VAL A 220 -5.22 20.03 3.65
C VAL A 220 -5.40 21.38 2.97
N ARG A 221 -6.46 22.11 3.35
CA ARG A 221 -6.80 23.42 2.83
C ARG A 221 -6.17 24.51 3.70
N ARG A 222 -5.23 25.26 3.12
CA ARG A 222 -4.57 26.41 3.75
C ARG A 222 -4.67 27.64 2.84
N GLY A 223 -4.82 28.83 3.40
CA GLY A 223 -4.77 30.08 2.63
C GLY A 223 -3.34 30.38 2.18
N ARG A 224 -3.11 31.01 1.03
CA ARG A 224 -1.76 31.21 0.45
C ARG A 224 -0.72 31.79 1.42
N ASP A 225 -1.17 32.67 2.33
CA ASP A 225 -0.29 33.41 3.26
C ASP A 225 -0.11 32.69 4.61
N TRP A 226 -0.54 31.43 4.73
CA TRP A 226 -0.46 30.66 5.98
C TRP A 226 0.97 30.58 6.53
N LEU A 227 1.96 30.52 5.63
CA LEU A 227 3.36 30.40 5.97
C LEU A 227 3.93 31.69 6.58
N GLU A 228 3.43 32.85 6.17
CA GLU A 228 3.84 34.15 6.70
C GLU A 228 3.27 34.40 8.10
N LYS A 229 2.03 33.93 8.33
CA LYS A 229 1.37 34.00 9.64
C LYS A 229 1.96 33.05 10.67
N THR A 230 2.65 32.00 10.22
CA THR A 230 3.26 30.99 11.10
C THR A 230 4.67 31.43 11.49
N PRO A 231 5.00 31.49 12.80
CA PRO A 231 6.34 31.84 13.24
C PRO A 231 7.35 30.83 12.69
N LYS A 232 8.49 31.33 12.21
CA LYS A 232 9.59 30.48 11.75
C LYS A 232 10.13 29.69 12.95
N ARG A 233 10.19 28.37 12.82
CA ARG A 233 10.74 27.48 13.84
C ARG A 233 12.20 27.17 13.54
N GLY A 234 13.04 27.22 14.58
CA GLY A 234 14.39 26.68 14.52
C GLY A 234 14.41 25.16 14.35
N LEU A 235 15.61 24.62 14.15
CA LEU A 235 15.80 23.18 14.11
C LEU A 235 15.66 22.60 15.53
N CYS A 236 15.06 21.42 15.66
CA CYS A 236 15.01 20.74 16.95
C CYS A 236 16.39 20.19 17.36
N ALA A 237 16.62 20.04 18.66
CA ALA A 237 17.92 19.63 19.20
C ALA A 237 18.40 18.25 18.68
N GLN A 238 17.49 17.32 18.43
CA GLN A 238 17.86 16.00 17.89
C GLN A 238 18.30 16.09 16.43
N ALA A 239 17.59 16.82 15.57
CA ALA A 239 18.01 17.04 14.19
C ALA A 239 19.35 17.79 14.13
N GLU A 240 19.57 18.71 15.06
CA GLU A 240 20.82 19.48 15.17
C GLU A 240 22.02 18.59 15.51
N LYS A 241 21.83 17.60 16.39
CA LYS A 241 22.84 16.57 16.71
C LYS A 241 23.10 15.58 15.56
N GLN A 242 22.09 15.33 14.72
CA GLN A 242 22.19 14.39 13.60
C GLN A 242 22.84 15.00 12.34
N ARG A 243 23.24 16.27 12.38
CA ARG A 243 23.85 16.94 11.24
C ARG A 243 25.19 16.30 10.87
N PRO A 244 25.50 16.19 9.57
CA PRO A 244 26.77 15.65 9.14
C PRO A 244 27.93 16.54 9.59
N LYS A 245 29.00 15.91 10.08
CA LYS A 245 30.25 16.61 10.37
C LYS A 245 30.92 16.98 9.04
N GLY A 246 31.39 18.22 8.97
CA GLY A 246 32.11 18.74 7.82
C GLY A 246 33.49 18.12 7.63
N LYS A 247 34.12 18.37 6.47
CA LYS A 247 35.48 17.91 6.20
C LYS A 247 36.56 18.80 6.87
N GLY A 248 36.19 20.00 7.31
CA GLY A 248 37.18 21.07 7.57
C GLY A 248 37.21 21.75 8.94
N ALA A 249 36.30 21.50 9.89
CA ALA A 249 36.40 22.14 11.20
C ALA A 249 35.60 21.42 12.29
N GLU A 250 36.28 21.15 13.42
CA GLU A 250 35.62 21.02 14.71
C GLU A 250 35.11 22.40 15.15
N GLY A 251 33.83 22.48 15.53
CA GLY A 251 33.44 23.30 16.67
C GLY A 251 32.63 24.58 16.44
N THR A 252 32.41 25.09 15.22
CA THR A 252 31.53 26.27 15.05
C THR A 252 30.49 26.06 13.97
N ASP A 253 29.22 26.03 14.39
CA ASP A 253 28.08 25.93 13.50
C ASP A 253 27.86 27.25 12.78
N ALA A 254 28.55 27.42 11.66
CA ALA A 254 28.52 28.63 10.87
C ALA A 254 27.10 28.96 10.34
N GLY A 255 26.15 28.01 10.39
CA GLY A 255 24.75 28.16 10.02
C GLY A 255 23.80 28.64 11.13
N ALA A 256 24.25 28.69 12.39
CA ALA A 256 23.37 28.90 13.56
C ALA A 256 22.58 30.21 13.53
N ALA A 257 23.22 31.30 13.10
CA ALA A 257 22.61 32.62 13.00
C ALA A 257 21.43 32.69 12.02
N TYR A 258 21.39 31.80 11.02
CA TYR A 258 20.32 31.78 10.00
C TYR A 258 19.13 30.89 10.40
N ARG A 259 19.27 30.08 11.45
CA ARG A 259 18.23 29.15 11.93
C ARG A 259 17.31 29.75 13.00
N GLY A 260 17.55 30.99 13.42
CA GLY A 260 16.81 31.67 14.48
C GLY A 260 15.32 31.83 14.16
N GLY A 261 14.51 30.86 14.58
CA GLY A 261 13.26 31.14 15.26
C GLY A 261 13.61 31.35 16.72
N GLY A 262 13.82 32.60 17.15
CA GLY A 262 14.03 32.92 18.55
C GLY A 262 12.91 32.33 19.39
N ARG A 263 13.27 31.73 20.53
CA ARG A 263 12.40 31.85 21.71
C ARG A 263 12.58 33.25 22.25
#